data_AF-E1KTY8-F1
#
_entry.id   AF-E1KTY8-F1
#
_cell.length_a   1.000
_cell.length_b   1.000
_cell.length_c   1.000
_cell.angle_alpha   90.00
_cell.angle_beta   90.00
_cell.angle_gamma   90.00
#
_symmetry.space_group_name_H-M   'P 1'
#
loop_
_entity.id
_entity.type
_entity.pdbx_description
1 polymer ?
#
loop_
_entity_poly.entity_id
_entity_poly.type
_entity_poly.pdbx_seq_one_letter_code
_entity_poly.pdbx_strand_id
1 'polypeptide(L)'
;MESNNNDNYVLVLEDRTEVKNEKEAGKLSVVSGIDDKGNLKTTEAIAANQAAFLKFNNKDGLLKNFMTNFLKQFNNPTHFGLYKVLASNVEQSVDNLRTMLQSREKTRKQTATDRNWSIL
;
A
#
# COMPACT_ATOMS: atom_id res chain seq x y z
N MET A 1 -11.13 -24.97 -15.58
CA MET A 1 -9.79 -24.47 -15.19
C MET A 1 -10.01 -23.47 -14.08
N GLU A 2 -9.60 -23.79 -12.85
CA GLU A 2 -9.70 -22.84 -11.75
C GLU A 2 -8.80 -21.65 -12.06
N SER A 3 -9.33 -20.43 -11.91
CA SER A 3 -8.51 -19.24 -11.99
C SER A 3 -7.48 -19.35 -10.87
N ASN A 4 -6.21 -19.49 -11.22
CA ASN A 4 -5.12 -19.49 -10.24
C ASN A 4 -5.24 -18.19 -9.42
N ASN A 5 -5.71 -18.33 -8.17
CA ASN A 5 -5.96 -17.24 -7.23
C ASN A 5 -4.68 -16.44 -6.84
N ASN A 6 -3.54 -16.78 -7.44
CA ASN A 6 -2.22 -16.20 -7.18
C ASN A 6 -2.06 -14.77 -7.71
N ASP A 7 -2.96 -14.31 -8.58
CA ASP A 7 -2.92 -12.94 -9.10
C ASP A 7 -3.76 -11.96 -8.27
N ASN A 8 -4.49 -12.45 -7.26
CA ASN A 8 -5.32 -11.60 -6.43
C ASN A 8 -4.47 -10.81 -5.45
N TYR A 9 -4.77 -9.53 -5.34
CA TYR A 9 -4.09 -8.61 -4.45
C TYR A 9 -5.09 -7.75 -3.70
N VAL A 10 -4.63 -7.18 -2.60
CA VAL A 10 -5.33 -6.14 -1.87
C VAL A 10 -4.49 -4.87 -1.90
N LEU A 11 -5.13 -3.74 -1.64
CA LEU A 11 -4.43 -2.46 -1.48
C LEU A 11 -4.27 -2.15 0.00
N VAL A 12 -3.08 -1.68 0.37
CA VAL A 12 -2.73 -1.23 1.71
C VAL A 12 -2.56 0.28 1.65
N LEU A 13 -3.32 0.99 2.47
CA LEU A 13 -3.19 2.42 2.69
C LEU A 13 -2.23 2.66 3.85
N GLU A 14 -1.19 3.44 3.61
CA GLU A 14 -0.34 4.04 4.63
C GLU A 14 -0.83 5.47 4.89
N ASP A 15 -1.29 5.73 6.10
CA ASP A 15 -1.59 7.08 6.57
C ASP A 15 -0.41 7.65 7.36
N ARG A 16 0.21 8.70 6.82
CA ARG A 16 1.37 9.39 7.39
C ARG A 16 1.01 10.77 7.97
N THR A 17 -0.27 11.06 8.18
CA THR A 17 -0.73 12.37 8.68
C THR A 17 -0.11 12.70 10.05
N GLU A 18 0.06 11.69 10.92
CA GLU A 18 0.63 11.85 12.26
C GLU A 18 2.13 11.53 12.34
N VAL A 19 2.76 11.16 11.22
CA VAL A 19 4.17 10.76 11.20
C VAL A 19 5.06 12.00 11.29
N LYS A 20 5.84 12.10 12.38
CA LYS A 20 6.76 13.21 12.62
C LYS A 20 8.15 12.99 12.04
N ASN A 21 8.55 11.73 11.86
CA ASN A 21 9.86 11.33 11.37
C ASN A 21 9.73 10.66 10.02
N GLU A 22 10.43 11.16 9.00
CA GLU A 22 10.36 10.59 7.66
C GLU A 22 10.82 9.12 7.57
N LYS A 23 11.54 8.61 8.58
CA LYS A 23 11.95 7.21 8.70
C LYS A 23 10.87 6.28 9.24
N GLU A 24 9.81 6.83 9.84
CA GLU A 24 8.72 6.02 10.37
C GLU A 24 7.72 5.72 9.26
N ALA A 25 7.28 4.45 9.23
CA ALA A 25 6.12 4.06 8.45
C ALA A 25 4.86 4.63 9.10
N GLY A 26 3.92 5.08 8.27
CA GLY A 26 2.59 5.47 8.72
C GLY A 26 1.74 4.29 9.21
N LYS A 27 0.51 4.59 9.58
CA LYS A 27 -0.48 3.57 9.93
C LYS A 27 -0.86 2.79 8.68
N LEU A 28 -0.59 1.48 8.68
CA LEU A 28 -0.97 0.59 7.60
C LEU A 28 -2.35 0.00 7.85
N SER A 29 -3.21 0.05 6.84
CA SER A 29 -4.56 -0.54 6.86
C SER A 29 -4.94 -1.08 5.48
N VAL A 30 -5.72 -2.15 5.43
CA VAL A 30 -6.13 -2.80 4.17
C VAL A 30 -7.44 -2.19 3.69
N VAL A 31 -7.52 -1.85 2.41
CA VAL A 31 -8.74 -1.33 1.81
C VAL A 31 -9.83 -2.40 1.85
N SER A 32 -10.97 -2.04 2.43
CA SER A 32 -12.17 -2.87 2.50
C SER A 32 -13.29 -2.40 1.56
N GLY A 33 -13.19 -1.18 1.04
CA GLY A 33 -14.18 -0.65 0.11
C GLY A 33 -14.06 0.85 -0.13
N ILE A 34 -15.11 1.40 -0.73
CA ILE A 34 -15.34 2.82 -0.89
C ILE A 34 -16.74 3.11 -0.34
N ASP A 35 -16.93 4.21 0.38
CA ASP A 35 -18.26 4.67 0.81
C ASP A 35 -19.02 5.43 -0.29
N ASP A 36 -20.29 5.77 -0.06
CA ASP A 36 -21.14 6.47 -1.03
C ASP A 36 -20.65 7.89 -1.38
N LYS A 37 -19.77 8.44 -0.54
CA LYS A 37 -19.13 9.75 -0.75
C LYS A 37 -17.80 9.62 -1.50
N GLY A 38 -17.34 8.39 -1.73
CA GLY A 38 -16.10 8.07 -2.41
C GLY A 38 -14.90 7.85 -1.47
N ASN A 39 -15.04 7.96 -0.15
CA ASN A 39 -13.93 7.81 0.76
C ASN A 39 -13.52 6.34 0.89
N LEU A 40 -12.22 6.10 1.07
CA LEU A 40 -11.73 4.75 1.35
C LEU A 40 -12.22 4.25 2.70
N LYS A 41 -12.75 3.04 2.70
CA LYS A 41 -12.90 2.24 3.91
C LYS A 41 -11.68 1.35 4.05
N THR A 42 -11.10 1.33 5.25
CA THR A 42 -10.00 0.44 5.56
C THR A 42 -10.29 -0.37 6.82
N THR A 43 -9.54 -1.46 7.00
CA THR A 43 -9.60 -2.33 8.16
C THR A 43 -8.19 -2.80 8.53
N GLU A 44 -8.04 -3.38 9.71
CA GLU A 44 -6.76 -3.94 10.15
C GLU A 44 -6.36 -5.13 9.30
N ALA A 45 -5.05 -5.26 9.06
CA ALA A 45 -4.44 -6.29 8.21
C ALA A 45 -4.34 -7.67 8.88
N ILE A 46 -5.36 -8.07 9.65
CA ILE A 46 -5.35 -9.32 10.43
C ILE A 46 -6.20 -10.40 9.75
N ALA A 47 -5.86 -11.66 10.00
CA ALA A 47 -6.60 -12.82 9.49
C ALA A 47 -8.11 -12.74 9.73
N ALA A 48 -8.54 -12.25 10.90
CA ALA A 48 -9.96 -12.11 11.26
C ALA A 48 -10.75 -11.19 10.32
N ASN A 49 -10.08 -10.24 9.64
CA ASN A 49 -10.71 -9.28 8.74
C ASN A 49 -10.63 -9.67 7.26
N GLN A 50 -10.11 -10.87 6.94
CA GLN A 50 -9.88 -11.28 5.55
C GLN A 50 -11.12 -11.24 4.66
N ALA A 51 -12.29 -11.54 5.21
CA ALA A 51 -13.56 -11.49 4.49
C ALA A 51 -13.96 -10.05 4.10
N ALA A 52 -13.46 -9.04 4.81
CA ALA A 52 -13.74 -7.64 4.56
C ALA A 52 -12.76 -7.00 3.55
N PHE A 53 -11.68 -7.68 3.17
CA PHE A 53 -10.69 -7.09 2.27
C PHE A 53 -11.22 -6.97 0.85
N LEU A 54 -11.07 -5.79 0.26
CA LEU A 54 -11.36 -5.58 -1.15
C LEU A 54 -10.25 -6.21 -1.98
N LYS A 55 -10.57 -7.32 -2.64
CA LYS A 55 -9.66 -8.06 -3.51
C LYS A 55 -9.78 -7.55 -4.93
N PHE A 56 -8.63 -7.33 -5.55
CA PHE A 56 -8.51 -6.96 -6.95
C PHE A 56 -7.80 -8.08 -7.69
N ASN A 57 -8.16 -8.23 -8.96
CA ASN A 57 -7.37 -8.98 -9.92
C ASN A 57 -6.95 -8.04 -11.06
N ASN A 58 -6.02 -8.50 -11.91
CA ASN A 58 -5.51 -7.68 -13.01
C ASN A 58 -6.44 -7.66 -14.24
N LYS A 59 -7.56 -8.40 -14.23
CA LYS A 59 -8.40 -8.67 -15.42
C LYS A 59 -9.70 -7.87 -15.45
N ASP A 60 -10.23 -7.47 -14.29
CA ASP A 60 -11.61 -7.00 -14.18
C ASP A 60 -11.78 -5.48 -14.30
N GLY A 61 -10.69 -4.72 -14.50
CA GLY A 61 -10.73 -3.26 -14.59
C GLY A 61 -11.13 -2.53 -13.30
N LEU A 62 -11.49 -3.26 -12.24
CA LEU A 62 -11.90 -2.74 -10.93
C LEU A 62 -10.87 -1.80 -10.32
N LEU A 63 -9.58 -2.12 -10.43
CA LEU A 63 -8.51 -1.26 -9.93
C LEU A 63 -8.52 0.12 -10.62
N LYS A 64 -8.75 0.17 -11.93
CA LYS A 64 -8.77 1.45 -12.67
C LYS A 64 -9.91 2.34 -12.18
N ASN A 65 -11.09 1.76 -11.99
CA ASN A 65 -12.25 2.49 -11.48
C ASN A 65 -12.01 2.98 -10.04
N PHE A 66 -11.45 2.12 -9.20
CA PHE A 66 -11.03 2.48 -7.85
C PHE A 66 -10.03 3.65 -7.85
N MET A 67 -8.93 3.56 -8.61
CA MET A 67 -7.89 4.59 -8.64
C MET A 67 -8.40 5.92 -9.20
N THR A 68 -9.31 5.88 -10.18
CA THR A 68 -9.92 7.09 -10.73
C THR A 68 -10.76 7.81 -9.69
N ASN A 69 -11.52 7.08 -8.87
CA ASN A 69 -12.34 7.65 -7.80
C ASN A 69 -11.49 8.08 -6.60
N PHE A 70 -10.46 7.28 -6.26
CA PHE A 70 -9.48 7.59 -5.23
C PHE A 70 -8.76 8.90 -5.54
N LEU A 71 -8.04 9.00 -6.67
CA LEU A 71 -7.24 10.18 -7.00
C LEU A 71 -8.05 11.49 -7.06
N LYS A 72 -9.34 11.44 -7.40
CA LYS A 72 -10.23 12.63 -7.41
C LYS A 72 -10.45 13.24 -6.04
N GLN A 73 -10.31 12.48 -4.96
CA GLN A 73 -10.61 12.92 -3.59
C GLN A 73 -9.37 13.20 -2.76
N PHE A 74 -8.19 12.75 -3.21
CA PHE A 74 -6.93 12.98 -2.50
C PHE A 74 -6.34 14.34 -2.91
N ASN A 75 -6.83 15.40 -2.27
CA ASN A 75 -6.35 16.77 -2.46
C ASN A 75 -4.91 16.99 -1.95
N ASN A 76 -4.35 16.07 -1.14
CA ASN A 76 -2.98 16.16 -0.63
C ASN A 76 -2.27 14.78 -0.63
N PRO A 77 -1.71 14.35 -1.77
CA PRO A 77 -1.16 12.99 -1.92
C PRO A 77 0.13 12.75 -1.12
N THR A 78 0.68 13.77 -0.46
CA THR A 78 1.95 13.70 0.27
C THR A 78 1.88 12.92 1.58
N HIS A 79 0.69 12.78 2.18
CA HIS A 79 0.50 12.08 3.46
C HIS A 79 0.06 10.63 3.31
N PHE A 80 -0.27 10.18 2.11
CA PHE A 80 -0.80 8.83 1.89
C PHE A 80 0.06 8.02 0.93
N GLY A 81 0.36 6.79 1.33
CA GLY A 81 0.94 5.76 0.46
C GLY A 81 -0.09 4.72 0.11
N LEU A 82 -0.11 4.24 -1.13
CA LEU A 82 -0.95 3.13 -1.54
C LEU A 82 -0.10 2.02 -2.14
N TYR A 83 -0.16 0.83 -1.54
CA TYR A 83 0.71 -0.29 -1.87
C TYR A 83 -0.10 -1.52 -2.22
N LYS A 84 0.37 -2.27 -3.21
CA LYS A 84 -0.21 -3.55 -3.62
C LYS A 84 0.47 -4.69 -2.87
N VAL A 85 -0.31 -5.59 -2.27
CA VAL A 85 0.21 -6.81 -1.63
C VAL A 85 -0.61 -8.04 -2.00
N LEU A 86 -0.03 -9.23 -1.91
CA LEU A 86 -0.70 -10.47 -2.26
C LEU A 86 -1.87 -10.75 -1.30
N ALA A 87 -3.01 -11.18 -1.87
CA ALA A 87 -4.20 -11.49 -1.09
C ALA A 87 -4.07 -12.82 -0.31
N SER A 88 -3.10 -13.68 -0.64
CA SER A 88 -2.90 -14.99 -0.02
C SER A 88 -2.26 -14.93 1.36
N ASN A 89 -1.52 -13.86 1.68
CA ASN A 89 -0.80 -13.70 2.94
C ASN A 89 -0.73 -12.23 3.39
N VAL A 90 -1.89 -11.56 3.44
CA VAL A 90 -1.99 -10.11 3.68
C VAL A 90 -1.26 -9.66 4.95
N GLU A 91 -1.45 -10.36 6.07
CA GLU A 91 -0.84 -10.00 7.36
C GLU A 91 0.70 -9.98 7.27
N GLN A 92 1.30 -11.07 6.80
CA GLN A 92 2.74 -11.16 6.57
C GLN A 92 3.24 -10.14 5.53
N SER A 93 2.48 -9.93 4.45
CA SER A 93 2.85 -8.96 3.42
C SER A 93 2.84 -7.52 3.94
N VAL A 94 1.91 -7.19 4.84
CA VAL A 94 1.82 -5.88 5.48
C VAL A 94 2.97 -5.66 6.47
N ASP A 95 3.35 -6.69 7.22
CA ASP A 95 4.52 -6.62 8.12
C ASP A 95 5.83 -6.42 7.35
N ASN A 96 6.00 -7.16 6.24
CA ASN A 96 7.13 -6.98 5.34
C ASN A 96 7.17 -5.56 4.75
N LEU A 97 6.01 -5.06 4.29
CA LEU A 97 5.87 -3.70 3.79
C LEU A 97 6.26 -2.67 4.85
N ARG A 98 5.82 -2.83 6.10
CA ARG A 98 6.18 -1.94 7.20
C ARG A 98 7.69 -1.85 7.39
N THR A 99 8.37 -2.99 7.37
CA THR A 99 9.83 -3.08 7.52
C THR A 99 10.56 -2.39 6.35
N MET A 100 10.06 -2.57 5.12
CA MET A 100 10.58 -1.90 3.93
C MET A 100 10.40 -0.37 4.01
N LEU A 101 9.23 0.10 4.45
CA LEU A 101 8.94 1.53 4.59
C LEU A 101 9.82 2.21 5.64
N GLN A 102 10.09 1.53 6.75
CA GLN A 102 11.02 2.02 7.77
C GLN A 102 12.48 2.13 7.27
N SER A 103 12.84 1.33 6.26
CA SER A 103 14.20 1.28 5.69
C SER A 103 14.40 2.19 4.47
N ARG A 104 13.37 2.93 4.02
CA ARG A 104 13.34 3.67 2.75
C ARG A 104 14.47 4.69 2.55
N GLU A 105 14.99 5.27 3.63
CA GLU A 105 16.06 6.27 3.57
C GLU A 105 17.46 5.66 3.43
N LYS A 106 17.65 4.44 3.95
CA LYS A 106 18.95 3.75 3.94
C LYS A 106 19.39 3.42 2.51
N THR A 107 18.43 3.00 1.68
CA THR A 107 18.66 2.70 0.26
C THR A 107 18.95 3.96 -0.55
N ARG A 108 18.17 5.05 -0.36
CA ARG A 108 18.30 6.27 -1.17
C ARG A 108 19.61 7.04 -0.90
N LYS A 109 20.14 7.00 0.33
CA LYS A 109 21.45 7.58 0.66
C LYS A 109 22.61 6.72 0.18
N GLN A 110 22.52 5.39 0.27
CA GLN A 110 23.56 4.49 -0.25
C GLN A 110 23.76 4.66 -1.77
N THR A 111 22.68 4.75 -2.56
CA THR A 111 22.79 4.96 -4.03
C THR A 111 23.27 6.36 -4.43
N ALA A 112 23.19 7.33 -3.51
CA ALA A 112 23.73 8.68 -3.72
C ALA A 112 25.22 8.75 -3.35
N THR A 113 25.64 8.05 -2.28
CA THR A 113 27.04 8.00 -1.85
C THR A 113 27.91 7.15 -2.78
N ASP A 114 27.42 6.00 -3.26
CA ASP A 114 28.19 5.13 -4.17
C ASP A 114 28.51 5.79 -5.51
N ARG A 115 27.67 6.70 -6.01
CA ARG A 115 27.94 7.46 -7.25
C ARG A 115 28.97 8.58 -7.08
N ASN A 116 29.23 9.02 -5.85
CA ASN A 116 30.18 10.10 -5.59
C ASN A 116 31.63 9.59 -5.37
N TRP A 117 31.80 8.30 -5.07
CA TRP A 117 33.13 7.68 -4.89
C TRP A 117 33.74 7.10 -6.18
N SER A 118 32.98 6.95 -7.26
CA SER A 118 33.50 6.43 -8.55
C SER A 118 34.19 7.49 -9.44
N ILE A 119 34.46 8.70 -8.92
CA ILE A 119 35.24 9.72 -9.62
C ILE A 119 36.29 10.32 -8.67
N LEU A 120 37.20 9.49 -8.17
CA LEU A 120 38.56 9.87 -7.77
C LEU A 120 39.48 8.68 -8.06
#